data_AF-A0A3L7RI60-F1
#
_entry.id   AF-A0A3L7RI60-F1
#
_cell.length_a   1.000
_cell.length_b   1.000
_cell.length_c   1.000
_cell.angle_alpha   90.00
_cell.angle_beta   90.00
_cell.angle_gamma   90.00
#
_symmetry.space_group_name_H-M   'P 1'
#
loop_
_entity.id
_entity.type
_entity.pdbx_description
1 polymer ?
#
loop_
_entity_poly.entity_id
_entity_poly.type
_entity_poly.pdbx_seq_one_letter_code
_entity_poly.pdbx_strand_id
1 'polypeptide(L)'
;MSTASSSASSPQVASPAVPELYSDEYSYTSLSRAAVLSLVFGILGLLSWYSPLLLFLSLLGAIFALVAFSNLKKYPNELSGKNLARLGGTVSLLMLFASPIKHTYVYYTELPEGYERISFAALKSPVGAPDIPPVTALELDGKKVFLKGYIHPTSLSSNAAKTFILVPDWATCCFGQQPPLTHMIEVRLTGEEFASKSLRRHSLAGTLSVRTRKKPVDGLEGVFYELEADHFQ
;
A
#
# COMPACT_ATOMS: atom_id res chain seq x y z
N MET A 1 61.73 84.87 -21.96
CA MET A 1 62.15 83.99 -20.85
C MET A 1 60.90 83.46 -20.19
N SER A 2 60.55 82.21 -20.50
CA SER A 2 59.35 81.51 -20.04
C SER A 2 59.53 81.03 -18.61
N THR A 3 58.54 81.26 -17.75
CA THR A 3 58.39 80.55 -16.48
C THR A 3 57.07 79.79 -16.49
N ALA A 4 57.22 78.48 -16.33
CA ALA A 4 56.23 77.45 -16.58
C ALA A 4 55.19 77.33 -15.46
N SER A 5 53.95 77.12 -15.85
CA SER A 5 52.85 76.65 -15.00
C SER A 5 53.14 75.22 -14.52
N SER A 6 53.26 75.04 -13.20
CA SER A 6 53.37 73.71 -12.58
C SER A 6 51.97 73.21 -12.22
N SER A 7 51.45 72.29 -13.03
CA SER A 7 50.23 71.53 -12.74
C SER A 7 50.52 70.48 -11.67
N ALA A 8 49.91 70.61 -10.50
CA ALA A 8 49.94 69.61 -9.44
C ALA A 8 49.18 68.35 -9.90
N SER A 9 49.92 67.29 -10.21
CA SER A 9 49.38 65.95 -10.45
C SER A 9 49.01 65.30 -9.10
N SER A 10 47.72 65.09 -8.85
CA SER A 10 47.25 64.24 -7.76
C SER A 10 47.84 62.83 -7.88
N PRO A 11 48.25 62.18 -6.78
CA PRO A 11 48.71 60.80 -6.83
C PRO A 11 47.51 59.91 -7.16
N GLN A 12 47.55 59.27 -8.33
CA GLN A 12 46.69 58.12 -8.61
C GLN A 12 47.03 57.03 -7.60
N VAL A 13 46.14 56.84 -6.63
CA VAL A 13 46.16 55.64 -5.78
C VAL A 13 45.85 54.48 -6.72
N ALA A 14 46.89 53.73 -7.08
CA ALA A 14 46.74 52.47 -7.78
C ALA A 14 45.88 51.56 -6.92
N SER A 15 44.63 51.36 -7.34
CA SER A 15 43.76 50.34 -6.76
C SER A 15 44.50 49.01 -6.88
N PRO A 16 44.76 48.28 -5.79
CA PRO A 16 45.43 46.99 -5.90
C PRO A 16 44.56 46.10 -6.78
N ALA A 17 45.13 45.59 -7.87
CA ALA A 17 44.53 44.54 -8.66
C ALA A 17 44.35 43.34 -7.73
N VAL A 18 43.12 43.16 -7.23
CA VAL A 18 42.76 41.99 -6.44
C VAL A 18 42.93 40.80 -7.36
N PRO A 19 43.82 39.83 -7.06
CA PRO A 19 43.96 38.66 -7.90
C PRO A 19 42.61 37.93 -7.96
N GLU A 20 42.14 37.60 -9.16
CA GLU A 20 40.93 36.78 -9.41
C GLU A 20 41.00 35.36 -8.79
N LEU A 21 42.06 35.06 -8.03
CA LEU A 21 42.30 33.77 -7.40
C LEU A 21 41.37 33.48 -6.19
N TYR A 22 40.58 34.46 -5.74
CA TYR A 22 39.70 34.31 -4.56
C TYR A 22 38.23 34.00 -4.87
N SER A 23 37.80 33.97 -6.15
CA SER A 23 36.39 33.74 -6.50
C SER A 23 35.96 32.27 -6.56
N ASP A 24 36.90 31.33 -6.65
CA ASP A 24 36.57 29.89 -6.83
C ASP A 24 36.48 29.10 -5.52
N GLU A 25 36.96 29.65 -4.40
CA GLU A 25 37.15 28.87 -3.15
C GLU A 25 35.86 28.71 -2.32
N TYR A 26 34.78 29.45 -2.65
CA TYR A 26 33.50 29.41 -1.92
C TYR A 26 32.27 29.32 -2.84
N SER A 27 32.37 28.61 -3.97
CA SER A 27 31.21 28.32 -4.81
C SER A 27 30.27 27.29 -4.12
N TYR A 28 29.44 27.78 -3.20
CA TYR A 28 28.45 26.99 -2.48
C TYR A 28 27.26 26.67 -3.39
N THR A 29 27.11 25.39 -3.74
CA THR A 29 25.93 24.90 -4.46
C THR A 29 24.87 24.41 -3.46
N SER A 30 23.64 24.88 -3.62
CA SER A 30 22.54 24.48 -2.77
C SER A 30 22.03 23.09 -3.15
N LEU A 31 21.62 22.29 -2.16
CA LEU A 31 21.08 20.97 -2.42
C LEU A 31 19.63 21.07 -2.92
N SER A 32 19.32 20.41 -4.04
CA SER A 32 17.96 20.39 -4.59
C SER A 32 16.99 19.71 -3.62
N ARG A 33 16.01 20.46 -3.11
CA ARG A 33 14.93 19.94 -2.25
C ARG A 33 14.16 18.79 -2.92
N ALA A 34 13.91 18.91 -4.23
CA ALA A 34 13.24 17.88 -5.01
C ALA A 34 14.07 16.58 -5.08
N ALA A 35 15.40 16.67 -5.16
CA ALA A 35 16.27 15.49 -5.16
C ALA A 35 16.21 14.75 -3.81
N VAL A 36 16.18 15.49 -2.70
CA VAL A 36 16.02 14.91 -1.35
C VAL A 36 14.65 14.26 -1.20
N LEU A 37 13.57 14.96 -1.59
CA LEU A 37 12.21 14.41 -1.54
C LEU A 37 12.08 13.16 -2.40
N SER A 38 12.65 13.15 -3.61
CA SER A 38 12.67 11.96 -4.46
C SER A 38 13.31 10.75 -3.77
N LEU A 39 14.43 10.95 -3.08
CA LEU A 39 15.09 9.87 -2.34
C LEU A 39 14.24 9.38 -1.17
N VAL A 40 13.69 10.29 -0.36
CA VAL A 40 12.85 9.94 0.79
C VAL A 40 11.61 9.16 0.35
N PHE A 41 10.88 9.67 -0.65
CA PHE A 41 9.71 8.98 -1.18
C PHE A 41 10.06 7.69 -1.91
N GLY A 42 11.23 7.60 -2.56
CA GLY A 42 11.73 6.36 -3.13
C GLY A 42 11.98 5.27 -2.09
N ILE A 43 12.63 5.63 -0.97
CA ILE A 43 12.85 4.69 0.15
C ILE A 43 11.53 4.27 0.79
N LEU A 44 10.62 5.22 1.07
CA LEU A 44 9.29 4.91 1.57
C LEU A 44 8.47 4.08 0.57
N GLY A 45 8.70 4.26 -0.72
CA GLY A 45 8.11 3.49 -1.81
C GLY A 45 8.46 2.00 -1.78
N LEU A 46 9.55 1.59 -1.11
CA LEU A 46 9.85 0.16 -0.89
C LEU A 46 8.73 -0.56 -0.12
N LEU A 47 7.97 0.15 0.72
CA LEU A 47 6.83 -0.42 1.42
C LEU A 47 5.68 -0.82 0.47
N SER A 48 5.66 -0.30 -0.76
CA SER A 48 4.69 -0.72 -1.79
C SER A 48 4.78 -2.20 -2.14
N TRP A 49 5.94 -2.84 -1.88
CA TRP A 49 6.09 -4.28 -2.07
C TRP A 49 5.13 -5.11 -1.19
N TYR A 50 4.81 -4.59 0.00
CA TYR A 50 3.93 -5.25 0.95
C TYR A 50 2.47 -4.85 0.78
N SER A 51 2.20 -3.58 0.51
CA SER A 51 0.84 -3.05 0.37
C SER A 51 0.66 -2.31 -0.95
N PRO A 52 -0.32 -2.70 -1.80
CA PRO A 52 -0.63 -1.97 -3.04
C PRO A 52 -0.98 -0.50 -2.79
N LEU A 53 -1.58 -0.19 -1.63
CA LEU A 53 -1.99 1.16 -1.28
C LEU A 53 -0.81 2.12 -1.20
N LEU A 54 0.38 1.64 -0.84
CA LEU A 54 1.57 2.49 -0.68
C LEU A 54 2.29 2.79 -2.01
N LEU A 55 1.75 2.32 -3.13
CA LEU A 55 2.29 2.61 -4.47
C LEU A 55 2.32 4.11 -4.79
N PHE A 56 1.39 4.91 -4.24
CA PHE A 56 1.39 6.36 -4.47
C PHE A 56 2.68 7.03 -3.97
N LEU A 57 3.35 6.47 -2.95
CA LEU A 57 4.63 6.99 -2.46
C LEU A 57 5.73 6.84 -3.52
N SER A 58 5.80 5.68 -4.18
CA SER A 58 6.71 5.45 -5.31
C SER A 58 6.40 6.39 -6.48
N LEU A 59 5.12 6.65 -6.75
CA LEU A 59 4.71 7.60 -7.78
C LEU A 59 5.19 9.03 -7.45
N LEU A 60 5.01 9.49 -6.20
CA LEU A 60 5.50 10.79 -5.74
C LEU A 60 7.03 10.87 -5.85
N GLY A 61 7.76 9.82 -5.45
CA GLY A 61 9.21 9.75 -5.57
C GLY A 61 9.70 9.88 -7.01
N ALA A 62 8.99 9.27 -7.97
CA ALA A 62 9.27 9.40 -9.40
C ALA A 62 8.97 10.82 -9.92
N ILE A 63 7.86 11.43 -9.51
CA ILE A 63 7.52 12.82 -9.89
C ILE A 63 8.59 13.80 -9.39
N PHE A 64 8.99 13.68 -8.12
CA PHE A 64 10.06 14.52 -7.56
C PHE A 64 11.41 14.28 -8.24
N ALA A 65 11.70 13.06 -8.71
CA ALA A 65 12.89 12.78 -9.51
C ALA A 65 12.87 13.57 -10.82
N LEU A 66 11.75 13.56 -11.54
CA LEU A 66 11.58 14.29 -12.80
C LEU A 66 11.71 15.81 -12.60
N VAL A 67 11.11 16.35 -11.54
CA VAL A 67 11.25 17.77 -11.16
C VAL A 67 12.71 18.09 -10.81
N ALA A 68 13.39 17.21 -10.06
CA ALA A 68 14.80 17.38 -9.71
C ALA A 68 15.70 17.40 -10.95
N PHE A 69 15.50 16.47 -11.90
CA PHE A 69 16.27 16.46 -13.15
C PHE A 69 16.02 17.71 -14.00
N SER A 70 14.78 18.18 -14.06
CA SER A 70 14.42 19.41 -14.78
C SER A 70 15.11 20.64 -14.18
N ASN A 71 15.10 20.76 -12.85
CA ASN A 71 15.76 21.85 -12.14
C ASN A 71 17.29 21.80 -12.25
N LEU A 72 17.89 20.61 -12.13
CA LEU A 72 19.34 20.42 -12.28
C LEU A 72 19.82 20.73 -13.70
N LYS A 73 18.98 20.49 -14.72
CA LYS A 73 19.27 20.88 -16.10
C LYS A 73 19.16 22.39 -16.29
N LYS A 74 18.22 23.05 -15.60
CA LYS A 74 17.98 24.49 -15.71
C LYS A 74 19.01 25.33 -14.95
N TYR A 75 19.47 24.86 -13.78
CA TYR A 75 20.39 25.59 -12.89
C TYR A 75 21.61 24.72 -12.50
N PRO A 76 22.48 24.34 -13.47
CA PRO A 76 23.56 23.39 -13.22
C PRO A 76 24.65 23.91 -12.26
N ASN A 77 24.83 25.23 -12.17
CA ASN A 77 25.86 25.85 -11.33
C ASN A 77 25.36 26.24 -9.93
N GLU A 78 24.04 26.17 -9.68
CA GLU A 78 23.43 26.60 -8.40
C GLU A 78 22.89 25.43 -7.58
N LEU A 79 22.53 24.32 -8.25
CA LEU A 79 21.88 23.16 -7.64
C LEU A 79 22.74 21.90 -7.77
N SER A 80 22.92 21.21 -6.65
CA SER A 80 23.54 19.88 -6.58
C SER A 80 22.52 18.80 -6.17
N GLY A 81 22.92 17.52 -6.22
CA GLY A 81 22.09 16.38 -5.81
C GLY A 81 21.68 15.42 -6.92
N LYS A 82 22.37 15.43 -8.07
CA LYS A 82 22.09 14.52 -9.21
C LYS A 82 22.10 13.03 -8.82
N ASN A 83 23.02 12.61 -7.94
CA ASN A 83 23.10 11.24 -7.48
C ASN A 83 21.89 10.86 -6.60
N LEU A 84 21.43 11.77 -5.74
CA LEU A 84 20.23 11.57 -4.91
C LEU A 84 18.98 11.42 -5.78
N ALA A 85 18.81 12.31 -6.76
CA ALA A 85 17.69 12.24 -7.71
C ALA A 85 17.73 10.95 -8.55
N ARG A 86 18.92 10.49 -8.95
CA ARG A 86 19.09 9.22 -9.67
C ARG A 86 18.75 8.03 -8.81
N LEU A 87 19.25 7.95 -7.58
CA LEU A 87 18.95 6.84 -6.66
C LEU A 87 17.45 6.80 -6.32
N GLY A 88 16.90 7.93 -5.88
CA GLY A 88 15.47 8.04 -5.56
C GLY A 88 14.56 7.74 -6.74
N GLY A 89 14.89 8.28 -7.91
CA GLY A 89 14.17 8.02 -9.16
C GLY A 89 14.23 6.56 -9.59
N THR A 90 15.41 5.93 -9.57
CA THR A 90 15.57 4.51 -9.95
C THR A 90 14.79 3.60 -9.01
N VAL A 91 14.90 3.79 -7.69
CA VAL A 91 14.14 2.97 -6.71
C VAL A 91 12.63 3.16 -6.90
N SER A 92 12.19 4.41 -7.05
CA SER A 92 10.78 4.74 -7.28
C SER A 92 10.25 4.07 -8.54
N LEU A 93 10.99 4.15 -9.65
CA LEU A 93 10.60 3.58 -10.94
C LEU A 93 10.54 2.05 -10.87
N LEU A 94 11.54 1.40 -10.26
CA LEU A 94 11.55 -0.05 -10.06
C LEU A 94 10.33 -0.49 -9.26
N MET A 95 10.04 0.17 -8.13
CA MET A 95 8.88 -0.18 -7.30
C MET A 95 7.55 0.09 -8.01
N LEU A 96 7.47 1.15 -8.82
CA LEU A 96 6.25 1.51 -9.56
C LEU A 96 5.81 0.41 -10.54
N PHE A 97 6.73 -0.37 -11.09
CA PHE A 97 6.41 -1.49 -11.98
C PHE A 97 6.43 -2.84 -11.26
N ALA A 98 7.45 -3.11 -10.45
CA ALA A 98 7.62 -4.41 -9.82
C ALA A 98 6.51 -4.71 -8.80
N SER A 99 6.06 -3.71 -8.04
CA SER A 99 4.99 -3.90 -7.05
C SER A 99 3.65 -4.29 -7.70
N PRO A 100 3.09 -3.54 -8.69
CA PRO A 100 1.88 -3.95 -9.38
C PRO A 100 2.00 -5.31 -10.04
N ILE A 101 3.11 -5.60 -10.73
CA ILE A 101 3.33 -6.90 -11.37
C ILE A 101 3.19 -8.03 -10.34
N LYS A 102 3.85 -7.90 -9.19
CA LYS A 102 3.79 -8.89 -8.11
C LYS A 102 2.38 -9.02 -7.53
N HIS A 103 1.70 -7.91 -7.22
CA HIS A 103 0.34 -7.96 -6.65
C HIS A 103 -0.68 -8.48 -7.64
N THR A 104 -0.57 -8.13 -8.92
CA THR A 104 -1.40 -8.65 -10.02
C THR A 104 -1.16 -10.14 -10.23
N TYR A 105 0.11 -10.59 -10.22
CA TYR A 105 0.44 -12.01 -10.31
C TYR A 105 -0.21 -12.80 -9.18
N VAL A 106 -0.03 -12.37 -7.93
CA VAL A 106 -0.66 -13.02 -6.76
C VAL A 106 -2.19 -13.01 -6.88
N TYR A 107 -2.79 -11.89 -7.30
CA TYR A 107 -4.23 -11.78 -7.48
C TYR A 107 -4.78 -12.79 -8.49
N TYR A 108 -4.07 -13.07 -9.57
CA TYR A 108 -4.52 -14.04 -10.58
C TYR A 108 -4.21 -15.50 -10.18
N THR A 109 -3.08 -15.76 -9.53
CA THR A 109 -2.67 -17.14 -9.18
C THR A 109 -3.33 -17.68 -7.92
N GLU A 110 -3.89 -16.81 -7.06
CA GLU A 110 -4.56 -17.24 -5.84
C GLU A 110 -5.98 -17.78 -6.06
N LEU A 111 -6.58 -17.51 -7.22
CA LEU A 111 -7.92 -18.00 -7.55
C LEU A 111 -7.81 -19.39 -8.19
N PRO A 112 -8.30 -20.46 -7.53
CA PRO A 112 -8.31 -21.77 -8.16
C PRO A 112 -9.28 -21.80 -9.35
N GLU A 113 -9.01 -22.64 -10.34
CA GLU A 113 -9.85 -22.76 -11.53
C GLU A 113 -11.28 -23.20 -11.17
N GLY A 114 -12.27 -22.56 -11.80
CA GLY A 114 -13.68 -22.88 -11.59
C GLY A 114 -14.33 -22.25 -10.35
N TYR A 115 -13.62 -21.37 -9.62
CA TYR A 115 -14.17 -20.61 -8.51
C TYR A 115 -14.48 -19.16 -8.92
N GLU A 116 -15.61 -18.64 -8.45
CA GLU A 116 -15.99 -17.24 -8.60
C GLU A 116 -15.44 -16.41 -7.44
N ARG A 117 -14.67 -15.35 -7.74
CA ARG A 117 -14.18 -14.45 -6.71
C ARG A 117 -15.30 -13.57 -6.19
N ILE A 118 -15.63 -13.72 -4.92
CA ILE A 118 -16.60 -12.87 -4.23
C ILE A 118 -15.92 -12.09 -3.11
N SER A 119 -16.60 -11.05 -2.64
CA SER A 119 -16.23 -10.33 -1.42
C SER A 119 -17.42 -10.35 -0.47
N PHE A 120 -17.16 -10.08 0.82
CA PHE A 120 -18.23 -9.98 1.80
C PHE A 120 -19.30 -8.95 1.40
N ALA A 121 -18.99 -7.93 0.58
CA ALA A 121 -19.99 -6.97 0.12
C ALA A 121 -21.21 -7.61 -0.57
N ALA A 122 -21.04 -8.77 -1.23
CA ALA A 122 -22.14 -9.51 -1.84
C ALA A 122 -23.03 -10.24 -0.81
N LEU A 123 -22.52 -10.43 0.41
CA LEU A 123 -23.17 -11.19 1.49
C LEU A 123 -23.78 -10.29 2.57
N LYS A 124 -23.26 -9.06 2.72
CA LYS A 124 -23.69 -8.12 3.76
C LYS A 124 -25.07 -7.55 3.46
N SER A 125 -25.89 -7.46 4.50
CA SER A 125 -27.10 -6.63 4.43
C SER A 125 -26.74 -5.14 4.32
N PRO A 126 -27.54 -4.33 3.62
CA PRO A 126 -27.36 -2.87 3.60
C PRO A 126 -27.43 -2.28 5.02
N VAL A 127 -26.71 -1.18 5.26
CA VAL A 127 -26.72 -0.50 6.54
C VAL A 127 -28.14 -0.03 6.88
N GLY A 128 -28.65 -0.44 8.04
CA GLY A 128 -30.02 -0.11 8.49
C GLY A 128 -31.12 -1.05 7.98
N ALA A 129 -30.79 -2.03 7.14
CA ALA A 129 -31.71 -3.10 6.77
C ALA A 129 -31.74 -4.21 7.83
N PRO A 130 -32.81 -5.04 7.87
CA PRO A 130 -32.83 -6.26 8.66
C PRO A 130 -31.64 -7.16 8.30
N ASP A 131 -31.07 -7.83 9.30
CA ASP A 131 -29.94 -8.75 9.13
C ASP A 131 -30.40 -10.10 8.57
N ILE A 132 -30.66 -10.10 7.26
CA ILE A 132 -31.13 -11.25 6.48
C ILE A 132 -30.31 -11.37 5.18
N PRO A 133 -30.13 -12.58 4.64
CA PRO A 133 -29.38 -12.75 3.40
C PRO A 133 -29.95 -11.89 2.25
N PRO A 134 -29.15 -11.00 1.63
CA PRO A 134 -29.59 -10.24 0.47
C PRO A 134 -29.74 -11.15 -0.75
N VAL A 135 -30.43 -10.66 -1.78
CA VAL A 135 -30.66 -11.41 -3.04
C VAL A 135 -29.32 -11.82 -3.68
N THR A 136 -28.31 -10.95 -3.61
CA THR A 136 -26.95 -11.23 -4.09
C THR A 136 -26.32 -12.43 -3.40
N ALA A 137 -26.63 -12.70 -2.12
CA ALA A 137 -26.15 -13.88 -1.42
C ALA A 137 -26.92 -15.14 -1.86
N LEU A 138 -28.24 -15.03 -2.05
CA LEU A 138 -29.08 -16.15 -2.51
C LEU A 138 -28.67 -16.63 -3.91
N GLU A 139 -28.24 -15.74 -4.79
CA GLU A 139 -27.71 -16.09 -6.11
C GLU A 139 -26.36 -16.83 -6.07
N LEU A 140 -25.69 -16.84 -4.92
CA LEU A 140 -24.42 -17.54 -4.69
C LEU A 140 -24.62 -18.91 -4.02
N ASP A 141 -25.86 -19.28 -3.69
CA ASP A 141 -26.16 -20.59 -3.09
C ASP A 141 -25.77 -21.74 -4.04
N GLY A 142 -25.00 -22.69 -3.51
CA GLY A 142 -24.46 -23.83 -4.25
C GLY A 142 -23.30 -23.52 -5.20
N LYS A 143 -22.83 -22.26 -5.29
CA LYS A 143 -21.71 -21.89 -6.17
C LYS A 143 -20.36 -22.14 -5.52
N LYS A 144 -19.37 -22.43 -6.37
CA LYS A 144 -17.96 -22.47 -5.99
C LYS A 144 -17.43 -21.04 -5.91
N VAL A 145 -17.07 -20.61 -4.72
CA VAL A 145 -16.65 -19.23 -4.45
C VAL A 145 -15.26 -19.18 -3.84
N PHE A 146 -14.54 -18.11 -4.13
CA PHE A 146 -13.29 -17.73 -3.50
C PHE A 146 -13.50 -16.42 -2.75
N LEU A 147 -13.16 -16.39 -1.46
CA LEU A 147 -13.22 -15.18 -0.65
C LEU A 147 -12.08 -15.11 0.36
N LYS A 148 -11.88 -13.90 0.88
CA LYS A 148 -10.88 -13.62 1.91
C LYS A 148 -11.53 -13.06 3.14
N GLY A 149 -11.08 -13.52 4.30
CA GLY A 149 -11.59 -13.06 5.59
C GLY A 149 -10.65 -13.41 6.73
N TYR A 150 -11.14 -13.19 7.93
CA TYR A 150 -10.41 -13.42 9.17
C TYR A 150 -11.13 -14.44 10.02
N ILE A 151 -10.38 -15.22 10.78
CA ILE A 151 -10.96 -16.21 11.68
C ILE A 151 -11.43 -15.51 12.96
N HIS A 152 -12.68 -15.74 13.35
CA HIS A 152 -13.25 -15.22 14.59
C HIS A 152 -12.54 -15.90 15.79
N PRO A 153 -11.87 -15.16 16.70
CA PRO A 153 -10.97 -15.74 17.71
C PRO A 153 -11.61 -16.76 18.66
N THR A 154 -12.90 -16.58 18.96
CA THR A 154 -13.68 -17.44 19.86
C THR A 154 -14.39 -18.60 19.15
N SER A 155 -14.29 -18.69 17.82
CA SER A 155 -15.01 -19.71 17.04
C SER A 155 -14.26 -21.04 16.91
N LEU A 156 -12.96 -21.07 17.24
CA LEU A 156 -12.22 -22.32 17.24
C LEU A 156 -12.49 -23.09 18.55
N SER A 157 -12.90 -24.34 18.42
CA SER A 157 -13.09 -25.26 19.55
C SER A 157 -11.78 -25.68 20.23
N SER A 158 -10.65 -25.59 19.53
CA SER A 158 -9.31 -25.89 20.06
C SER A 158 -8.22 -25.05 19.36
N ASN A 159 -6.94 -25.31 19.65
CA ASN A 159 -5.83 -24.63 18.96
C ASN A 159 -5.78 -24.92 17.45
N ALA A 160 -6.40 -26.02 17.01
CA ALA A 160 -6.55 -26.39 15.60
C ALA A 160 -7.97 -26.93 15.36
N ALA A 161 -8.70 -26.36 14.41
CA ALA A 161 -10.09 -26.72 14.15
C ALA A 161 -10.38 -26.82 12.64
N LYS A 162 -11.25 -27.77 12.25
CA LYS A 162 -11.80 -27.84 10.90
C LYS A 162 -13.02 -26.94 10.70
N THR A 163 -13.67 -26.55 11.79
CA THR A 163 -14.83 -25.67 11.76
C THR A 163 -14.53 -24.40 12.52
N PHE A 164 -14.83 -23.25 11.91
CA PHE A 164 -14.63 -21.94 12.51
C PHE A 164 -15.52 -20.91 11.80
N ILE A 165 -15.64 -19.71 12.38
CA ILE A 165 -16.35 -18.59 11.75
C ILE A 165 -15.37 -17.67 11.06
N LEU A 166 -15.68 -17.32 9.82
CA LEU A 166 -14.97 -16.33 9.03
C LEU A 166 -15.73 -15.00 9.03
N VAL A 167 -15.01 -13.90 9.23
CA VAL A 167 -15.53 -12.53 9.29
C VAL A 167 -14.80 -11.59 8.32
N PRO A 168 -15.43 -10.48 7.88
CA PRO A 168 -14.83 -9.54 6.94
C PRO A 168 -13.65 -8.74 7.51
N ASP A 169 -13.67 -8.43 8.81
CA ASP A 169 -12.70 -7.54 9.47
C ASP A 169 -12.53 -7.90 10.95
N TRP A 170 -11.36 -7.57 11.51
CA TRP A 170 -11.09 -7.74 12.96
C TRP A 170 -11.72 -6.68 13.83
N ALA A 171 -11.98 -5.49 13.29
CA ALA A 171 -12.42 -4.35 14.10
C ALA A 171 -13.77 -4.66 14.76
N THR A 172 -14.69 -5.24 13.99
CA THR A 172 -16.02 -5.59 14.48
C THR A 172 -15.99 -6.81 15.40
N CYS A 173 -15.17 -7.81 15.07
CA CYS A 173 -15.20 -9.13 15.73
C CYS A 173 -14.29 -9.25 16.97
N CYS A 174 -13.09 -8.67 16.96
CA CYS A 174 -12.10 -8.87 18.03
C CYS A 174 -12.20 -7.82 19.14
N PHE A 175 -12.70 -6.62 18.83
CA PHE A 175 -12.70 -5.46 19.74
C PHE A 175 -14.06 -4.75 19.82
N GLY A 176 -15.10 -5.32 19.19
CA GLY A 176 -16.41 -4.73 19.04
C GLY A 176 -17.56 -5.58 19.59
N GLN A 177 -18.78 -5.22 19.20
CA GLN A 177 -19.99 -6.02 19.43
C GLN A 177 -20.02 -7.22 18.48
N GLN A 178 -20.82 -8.23 18.79
CA GLN A 178 -20.98 -9.40 17.92
C GLN A 178 -21.31 -8.95 16.48
N PRO A 179 -20.61 -9.47 15.45
CA PRO A 179 -20.89 -9.11 14.07
C PRO A 179 -22.33 -9.48 13.68
N PRO A 180 -22.95 -8.73 12.76
CA PRO A 180 -24.19 -9.16 12.11
C PRO A 180 -24.06 -10.58 11.55
N LEU A 181 -25.15 -11.33 11.56
CA LEU A 181 -25.23 -12.69 11.03
C LEU A 181 -24.84 -12.73 9.54
N THR A 182 -25.21 -11.70 8.78
CA THR A 182 -24.79 -11.56 7.37
C THR A 182 -23.32 -11.22 7.17
N HIS A 183 -22.56 -11.00 8.24
CA HIS A 183 -21.11 -10.80 8.20
C HIS A 183 -20.34 -12.07 8.60
N MET A 184 -21.04 -13.15 8.96
CA MET A 184 -20.44 -14.38 9.47
C MET A 184 -20.69 -15.53 8.51
N ILE A 185 -19.63 -16.31 8.25
CA ILE A 185 -19.70 -17.53 7.47
C ILE A 185 -19.11 -18.65 8.32
N GLU A 186 -19.88 -19.71 8.53
CA GLU A 186 -19.34 -20.93 9.13
C GLU A 186 -18.55 -21.69 8.06
N VAL A 187 -17.26 -21.82 8.27
CA VAL A 187 -16.37 -22.55 7.37
C VAL A 187 -16.16 -23.95 7.92
N ARG A 188 -16.24 -24.95 7.03
CA ARG A 188 -15.89 -26.35 7.30
C ARG A 188 -14.83 -26.79 6.30
N LEU A 189 -13.63 -27.08 6.79
CA LEU A 189 -12.52 -27.58 5.97
C LEU A 189 -12.77 -29.06 5.62
N THR A 190 -12.77 -29.39 4.32
CA THR A 190 -12.98 -30.75 3.82
C THR A 190 -11.67 -31.54 3.72
N GLY A 191 -10.54 -30.85 3.52
CA GLY A 191 -9.21 -31.44 3.40
C GLY A 191 -8.56 -31.87 4.72
N GLU A 192 -7.25 -32.14 4.66
CA GLU A 192 -6.42 -32.49 5.82
C GLU A 192 -5.94 -31.27 6.62
N GLU A 193 -6.18 -30.06 6.08
CA GLU A 193 -5.78 -28.80 6.69
C GLU A 193 -6.62 -28.48 7.94
N PHE A 194 -6.00 -27.76 8.87
CA PHE A 194 -6.66 -27.25 10.07
C PHE A 194 -6.40 -25.75 10.18
N ALA A 195 -7.44 -25.01 10.56
CA ALA A 195 -7.29 -23.61 10.90
C ALA A 195 -6.76 -23.49 12.33
N SER A 196 -5.82 -22.57 12.53
CA SER A 196 -5.30 -22.21 13.84
C SER A 196 -5.58 -20.74 14.14
N LYS A 197 -5.46 -20.34 15.41
CA LYS A 197 -5.64 -18.94 15.81
C LYS A 197 -4.64 -18.06 15.08
N SER A 198 -5.16 -17.10 14.32
CA SER A 198 -4.36 -16.27 13.43
C SER A 198 -4.93 -14.87 13.35
N LEU A 199 -4.05 -13.88 13.50
CA LEU A 199 -4.28 -12.50 13.08
C LEU A 199 -3.76 -12.32 11.65
N ARG A 200 -4.07 -13.22 10.73
CA ARG A 200 -3.87 -12.99 9.30
C ARG A 200 -5.17 -13.13 8.55
N ARG A 201 -5.24 -12.46 7.40
CA ARG A 201 -6.34 -12.64 6.47
C ARG A 201 -6.08 -13.92 5.69
N HIS A 202 -7.02 -14.84 5.73
CA HIS A 202 -6.95 -16.12 5.04
C HIS A 202 -7.75 -16.06 3.74
N SER A 203 -7.33 -16.86 2.76
CA SER A 203 -7.97 -17.05 1.47
C SER A 203 -8.59 -18.44 1.45
N LEU A 204 -9.87 -18.50 1.11
CA LEU A 204 -10.64 -19.74 1.12
C LEU A 204 -11.34 -19.91 -0.21
N ALA A 205 -11.33 -21.14 -0.71
CA ALA A 205 -12.14 -21.54 -1.85
C ALA A 205 -12.97 -22.77 -1.50
N GLY A 206 -14.25 -22.74 -1.84
CA GLY A 206 -15.19 -23.77 -1.46
C GLY A 206 -16.57 -23.61 -2.08
N THR A 207 -17.50 -24.48 -1.70
CA THR A 207 -18.91 -24.37 -2.09
C THR A 207 -19.67 -23.58 -1.01
N LEU A 208 -20.29 -22.48 -1.41
CA LEU A 208 -21.12 -21.66 -0.52
C LEU A 208 -22.53 -22.24 -0.45
N SER A 209 -23.07 -22.36 0.76
CA SER A 209 -24.48 -22.66 1.01
C SER A 209 -25.11 -21.51 1.78
N VAL A 210 -26.25 -21.03 1.29
CA VAL A 210 -26.98 -19.91 1.86
C VAL A 210 -28.34 -20.38 2.34
N ARG A 211 -28.58 -20.23 3.64
CA ARG A 211 -29.86 -20.58 4.26
C ARG A 211 -30.68 -19.32 4.53
N THR A 212 -31.99 -19.41 4.33
CA THR A 212 -32.95 -18.38 4.75
C THR A 212 -33.35 -18.50 6.23
N ARG A 213 -33.08 -19.66 6.84
CA ARG A 213 -33.29 -19.90 8.27
C ARG A 213 -31.95 -19.96 9.00
N LYS A 214 -31.90 -19.32 10.16
CA LYS A 214 -30.71 -19.29 11.03
C LYS A 214 -30.35 -20.71 11.45
N LYS A 215 -29.09 -21.10 11.25
CA LYS A 215 -28.52 -22.30 11.84
C LYS A 215 -27.85 -21.92 13.16
N PRO A 216 -28.15 -22.61 14.28
CA PRO A 216 -27.47 -22.35 15.55
C PRO A 216 -26.00 -22.77 15.45
N VAL A 217 -25.11 -21.98 16.02
CA VAL A 217 -23.68 -22.26 16.13
C VAL A 217 -23.27 -22.05 17.58
N ASP A 218 -22.51 -22.97 18.15
CA ASP A 218 -22.08 -22.88 19.54
C ASP A 218 -21.31 -21.58 19.82
N GLY A 219 -21.80 -20.82 20.81
CA GLY A 219 -21.19 -19.56 21.24
C GLY A 219 -21.56 -18.32 20.42
N LEU A 220 -22.47 -18.43 19.44
CA LEU A 220 -22.97 -17.31 18.62
C LEU A 220 -24.49 -17.38 18.42
N GLU A 221 -25.11 -16.30 17.96
CA GLU A 221 -26.56 -16.25 17.67
C GLU A 221 -26.97 -17.12 16.47
N GLY A 222 -25.99 -17.58 15.68
CA GLY A 222 -26.16 -18.44 14.52
C GLY A 222 -25.47 -17.88 13.27
N VAL A 223 -25.69 -18.55 12.14
CA VAL A 223 -25.21 -18.11 10.82
C VAL A 223 -26.25 -18.41 9.74
N PHE A 224 -26.18 -17.66 8.64
CA PHE A 224 -26.92 -17.95 7.42
C PHE A 224 -26.06 -18.60 6.33
N TYR A 225 -24.74 -18.45 6.42
CA TYR A 225 -23.81 -18.86 5.39
C TYR A 225 -22.91 -19.97 5.90
N GLU A 226 -22.79 -21.03 5.11
CA GLU A 226 -21.86 -22.12 5.31
C GLU A 226 -20.93 -22.22 4.10
N LEU A 227 -19.66 -22.46 4.33
CA LEU A 227 -18.66 -22.68 3.28
C LEU A 227 -17.98 -24.01 3.53
N GLU A 228 -18.18 -24.96 2.64
CA GLU A 228 -17.38 -26.19 2.60
C GLU A 228 -16.12 -25.88 1.79
N ALA A 229 -15.01 -25.64 2.48
CA ALA A 229 -13.77 -25.16 1.88
C ALA A 229 -12.82 -26.31 1.57
N ASP A 230 -12.48 -26.41 0.29
CA ASP A 230 -11.54 -27.39 -0.27
C ASP A 230 -10.11 -26.85 -0.32
N HIS A 231 -9.96 -25.52 -0.29
CA HIS A 231 -8.67 -24.83 -0.25
C HIS A 231 -8.62 -23.80 0.88
N PHE A 232 -7.57 -23.84 1.70
CA PHE A 232 -7.35 -22.89 2.79
C PHE A 232 -5.88 -22.41 2.84
N GLN A 233 -5.68 -21.09 2.80
CA GLN A 233 -4.34 -20.46 2.84
C GLN A 233 -4.33 -19.23 3.77
#